data_AF-A0A257L349-F1
#
_entry.id   AF-A0A257L349-F1
#
_cell.length_a   1.000
_cell.length_b   1.000
_cell.length_c   1.000
_cell.angle_alpha   90.00
_cell.angle_beta   90.00
_cell.angle_gamma   90.00
#
_symmetry.space_group_name_H-M   'P 1'
#
loop_
_entity.id
_entity.type
_entity.pdbx_description
1 polymer ?
#
loop_
_entity_poly.entity_id
_entity_poly.type
_entity_poly.pdbx_seq_one_letter_code
_entity_poly.pdbx_strand_id
1 'polypeptide(L)'
;MPAYNYEALDEHGKPRTGVLEAENAKAARSQLRAQGLVPLAVAPLAASVQTAGESRWSRRVFSSTGLSVWTRQLAGLVGAGLPLERALTSLADEAEQPAQRELVAHLRSEVNAGSPFARALG
;
A
#
# COMPACT_ATOMS: atom_id res chain seq x y z
N MET A 1 14.77 -2.20 15.76
CA MET A 1 15.21 -0.85 15.33
C MET A 1 14.13 -0.30 14.40
N PRO A 2 13.79 0.99 14.45
CA PRO A 2 12.73 1.53 13.60
C PRO A 2 13.19 1.64 12.14
N ALA A 3 12.36 1.12 11.22
CA ALA A 3 12.57 1.27 9.79
C ALA A 3 11.93 2.57 9.29
N TYR A 4 12.56 3.22 8.31
CA TYR A 4 12.13 4.45 7.67
C TYR A 4 12.08 4.24 6.15
N ASN A 5 10.97 4.61 5.52
CA ASN A 5 10.95 4.79 4.07
C ASN A 5 11.62 6.11 3.72
N TYR A 6 12.42 6.09 2.66
CA TYR A 6 13.04 7.28 2.13
C TYR A 6 12.83 7.41 0.62
N GLU A 7 12.77 8.65 0.17
CA GLU A 7 12.90 9.07 -1.21
C GLU A 7 14.09 10.03 -1.28
N ALA A 8 15.09 9.71 -2.10
CA ALA A 8 16.29 10.50 -2.24
C ALA A 8 16.70 10.59 -3.72
N LEU A 9 17.34 11.69 -4.11
CA LEU A 9 17.95 11.81 -5.42
C LEU A 9 19.39 11.30 -5.38
N ASP A 10 19.76 10.54 -6.40
CA ASP A 10 21.15 10.24 -6.72
C ASP A 10 21.86 11.49 -7.29
N GLU A 11 23.19 11.49 -7.37
CA GLU A 11 23.99 12.60 -7.92
C GLU A 11 23.61 12.92 -9.38
N HIS A 12 23.03 11.94 -10.08
CA HIS A 12 22.51 12.07 -11.45
C HIS A 12 21.06 12.58 -11.52
N GLY A 13 20.48 13.01 -10.40
CA GLY A 13 19.10 13.50 -10.32
C GLY A 13 18.03 12.42 -10.45
N LYS A 14 18.40 11.13 -10.35
CA LYS A 14 17.45 10.02 -10.40
C LYS A 14 16.82 9.79 -9.02
N PRO A 15 15.49 9.76 -8.90
CA PRO A 15 14.83 9.43 -7.64
C PRO A 15 15.06 7.96 -7.30
N ARG A 16 15.50 7.70 -6.08
CA ARG A 16 15.66 6.39 -5.46
C ARG A 16 14.81 6.30 -4.22
N THR A 17 13.96 5.29 -4.18
CA THR A 17 13.13 4.96 -3.02
C THR A 17 13.61 3.67 -2.39
N GLY A 18 13.52 3.58 -1.07
CA GLY A 18 13.96 2.41 -0.33
C GLY A 18 13.58 2.45 1.14
N VAL A 19 13.93 1.38 1.85
CA VAL A 19 13.76 1.27 3.30
C VAL A 19 15.14 1.35 3.94
N LEU A 20 15.26 2.12 5.02
CA LEU A 20 16.49 2.31 5.77
C LEU A 20 16.19 2.16 7.27
N GLU A 21 17.03 1.41 7.97
CA GLU A 21 16.94 1.29 9.43
C GLU A 21 17.75 2.41 10.09
N ALA A 22 17.10 3.20 10.95
CA ALA A 22 17.73 4.30 11.65
C ALA A 22 17.13 4.49 13.03
N GLU A 23 17.91 5.03 13.97
CA GLU A 23 17.42 5.31 15.33
C GLU A 23 16.41 6.47 15.39
N ASN A 24 16.49 7.40 14.42
CA ASN A 24 15.57 8.52 14.27
C ASN A 24 15.62 9.11 12.84
N ALA A 25 14.66 9.96 12.48
CA ALA A 25 14.58 10.59 11.16
C ALA A 25 15.82 11.44 10.80
N LYS A 26 16.50 12.03 11.79
CA LYS A 26 17.73 12.81 11.59
C LYS A 26 18.90 11.89 11.23
N ALA A 27 19.01 10.73 11.87
CA ALA A 27 19.98 9.69 11.60
C ALA A 27 19.77 9.09 10.20
N ALA A 28 18.51 8.82 9.81
CA ALA A 28 18.18 8.35 8.47
C ALA A 28 18.63 9.33 7.38
N ARG A 29 18.35 10.64 7.52
CA ARG A 29 18.83 11.67 6.60
C ARG A 29 20.36 11.78 6.55
N SER A 30 21.02 11.54 7.68
CA SER A 30 22.49 11.57 7.74
C SER A 30 23.11 10.39 7.02
N GLN A 31 22.54 9.20 7.16
CA GLN A 31 22.97 7.99 6.45
C GLN A 31 22.74 8.12 4.93
N LEU A 32 21.61 8.67 4.49
CA LEU A 32 21.37 8.92 3.06
C LEU A 32 22.40 9.88 2.46
N ARG A 33 22.71 10.97 3.16
CA ARG A 33 23.78 11.90 2.73
C ARG A 33 25.17 11.24 2.72
N ALA A 34 25.46 10.36 3.68
CA ALA A 34 26.72 9.61 3.72
C ALA A 34 26.85 8.62 2.54
N GLN A 35 25.72 8.20 1.95
CA GLN A 35 25.68 7.37 0.74
C GLN A 35 25.71 8.19 -0.57
N GLY A 36 25.89 9.51 -0.49
CA GLY A 36 25.84 10.40 -1.67
C GLY A 36 24.43 10.68 -2.18
N LEU A 37 23.39 10.28 -1.44
CA LEU A 37 22.00 10.50 -1.81
C LEU A 37 21.47 11.79 -1.14
N VAL A 38 20.72 12.59 -1.90
CA VAL A 38 20.06 13.81 -1.43
C VAL A 38 18.64 13.46 -0.96
N PRO A 39 18.35 13.44 0.36
CA PRO A 39 17.04 13.04 0.85
C PRO A 39 15.96 14.08 0.51
N LEU A 40 14.92 13.67 -0.21
CA LEU A 40 13.71 14.45 -0.47
C LEU A 40 12.67 14.26 0.63
N ALA A 41 12.40 12.99 0.98
CA ALA A 41 11.42 12.62 1.99
C ALA A 41 11.95 11.46 2.83
N VAL A 42 11.70 11.50 4.15
CA VAL A 42 12.02 10.41 5.08
C VAL A 42 10.84 10.28 6.03
N ALA A 43 10.14 9.15 5.97
CA ALA A 43 8.95 8.86 6.76
C ALA A 43 9.16 7.56 7.57
N PRO A 44 8.73 7.50 8.83
CA PRO A 44 8.80 6.25 9.60
C PRO A 44 7.92 5.19 8.95
N LEU A 45 8.43 3.97 8.77
CA LEU A 45 7.66 2.84 8.20
C LEU A 45 6.45 2.50 9.08
N ALA A 46 6.56 2.72 10.40
CA ALA A 46 5.44 2.58 11.34
C ALA A 46 4.32 3.63 11.11
N ALA A 47 4.64 4.79 10.52
CA ALA A 47 3.67 5.81 10.13
C ALA A 47 3.29 5.74 8.65
N SER A 48 4.05 5.02 7.81
CA SER A 48 3.79 4.95 6.36
C SER A 48 2.58 4.10 5.99
N VAL A 49 1.99 3.39 6.95
CA VAL A 49 0.66 2.78 6.76
C VAL A 49 -0.44 3.87 6.74
N GLN A 50 -0.16 5.08 7.25
CA GLN A 50 -1.16 6.16 7.40
C GLN A 50 -0.85 7.41 6.55
N THR A 51 0.38 7.60 6.05
CA THR A 51 0.76 8.76 5.24
C THR A 51 1.08 8.42 3.76
N ALA A 52 0.37 7.46 3.18
CA ALA A 52 0.22 7.38 1.72
C ALA A 52 -0.88 8.36 1.20
N GLY A 53 -1.31 9.30 2.03
CA GLY A 53 -2.13 10.43 1.63
C GLY A 53 -1.25 11.62 1.28
N GLU A 54 -0.78 11.69 0.03
CA GLU A 54 -0.52 12.95 -0.72
C GLU A 54 0.18 12.62 -2.06
N SER A 55 -0.51 11.89 -2.92
CA SER A 55 -0.30 12.08 -4.37
C SER A 55 -1.65 12.40 -4.98
N ARG A 56 -1.80 13.67 -5.37
CA ARG A 56 -3.00 14.32 -5.91
C ARG A 56 -3.35 13.87 -7.33
N TRP A 57 -3.15 12.58 -7.59
CA TRP A 57 -3.66 11.85 -8.74
C TRP A 57 -3.90 10.44 -8.24
N SER A 58 -5.03 10.22 -7.55
CA SER A 58 -5.47 8.87 -7.20
C SER A 58 -5.55 8.07 -8.48
N ARG A 59 -4.47 7.35 -8.78
CA ARG A 59 -4.41 6.42 -9.90
C ARG A 59 -5.40 5.35 -9.51
N ARG A 60 -6.60 5.44 -10.07
CA ARG A 60 -7.70 4.53 -9.75
C ARG A 60 -7.15 3.11 -9.80
N VAL A 61 -7.16 2.44 -8.64
CA VAL A 61 -6.63 1.08 -8.48
C VAL A 61 -7.32 0.13 -9.46
N PHE A 62 -8.60 0.38 -9.72
CA PHE A 62 -9.38 -0.27 -10.76
C PHE A 62 -9.79 0.70 -11.86
N SER A 63 -9.74 0.23 -13.12
CA SER A 63 -10.52 0.85 -14.19
C SER A 63 -12.02 0.61 -13.95
N SER A 64 -12.90 1.39 -14.60
CA SER A 64 -14.36 1.21 -14.44
C SER A 64 -14.80 -0.22 -14.79
N THR A 65 -14.22 -0.79 -15.86
CA THR A 65 -14.47 -2.17 -16.28
C THR A 65 -13.90 -3.17 -15.28
N GLY A 66 -12.65 -2.97 -14.84
CA GLY A 66 -12.01 -3.84 -13.86
C GLY A 66 -12.77 -3.90 -12.54
N LEU A 67 -13.26 -2.75 -12.05
CA LEU A 67 -14.08 -2.67 -10.85
C LEU A 67 -15.40 -3.44 -11.01
N SER A 68 -16.03 -3.33 -12.19
CA SER A 68 -17.30 -4.02 -12.48
C SER A 68 -17.12 -5.54 -12.54
N VAL A 69 -16.00 -6.01 -13.09
CA VAL A 69 -15.65 -7.44 -13.11
C VAL A 69 -15.35 -7.93 -11.70
N TRP A 70 -14.50 -7.22 -10.96
CA TRP A 70 -14.11 -7.58 -9.60
C TRP A 70 -15.30 -7.67 -8.64
N THR A 71 -16.19 -6.68 -8.66
CA THR A 71 -17.40 -6.68 -7.82
C THR A 71 -18.36 -7.82 -8.17
N ARG A 72 -18.46 -8.20 -9.45
CA ARG A 72 -19.25 -9.36 -9.88
C ARG A 72 -18.65 -10.68 -9.42
N GLN A 73 -17.33 -10.84 -9.49
CA GLN A 73 -16.64 -12.02 -8.98
C GLN A 73 -16.83 -12.15 -7.46
N LEU A 74 -16.67 -11.05 -6.71
CA LEU A 74 -16.94 -11.01 -5.28
C LEU A 74 -18.40 -11.42 -4.97
N ALA A 75 -19.36 -10.84 -5.68
CA ALA A 75 -20.77 -11.16 -5.51
C ALA A 75 -21.07 -12.63 -5.83
N GLY A 76 -20.42 -13.21 -6.85
CA GLY A 76 -20.55 -14.63 -7.19
C GLY A 76 -20.03 -15.56 -6.10
N LEU A 77 -18.84 -15.27 -5.55
CA LEU A 77 -18.24 -16.06 -4.47
C LEU A 77 -19.07 -15.98 -3.19
N VAL A 78 -19.46 -14.78 -2.78
CA VAL A 78 -20.29 -14.58 -1.59
C VAL A 78 -21.69 -15.18 -1.79
N GLY A 79 -22.28 -15.03 -2.97
CA GLY A 79 -23.56 -15.64 -3.33
C GLY A 79 -23.54 -17.17 -3.33
N ALA A 80 -22.38 -17.79 -3.61
CA ALA A 80 -22.16 -19.22 -3.48
C ALA A 80 -21.96 -19.68 -2.02
N GLY A 81 -22.05 -18.78 -1.04
CA GLY A 81 -21.87 -19.08 0.38
C GLY A 81 -20.42 -19.12 0.84
N LEU A 82 -19.46 -18.67 0.00
CA LEU A 82 -18.07 -18.57 0.42
C LEU A 82 -17.94 -17.44 1.47
N PRO A 83 -17.26 -17.68 2.61
CA PRO A 83 -16.99 -16.63 3.58
C PRO A 83 -16.28 -15.44 2.93
N LEU A 84 -16.68 -14.22 3.29
CA LEU A 84 -16.16 -12.99 2.69
C LEU A 84 -14.63 -12.90 2.76
N GLU A 85 -14.04 -13.32 3.88
CA GLU A 85 -12.58 -13.37 4.09
C GLU A 85 -11.86 -14.27 3.08
N ARG A 86 -12.46 -15.43 2.78
CA ARG A 86 -11.95 -16.35 1.75
C ARG A 86 -12.15 -15.80 0.35
N ALA A 87 -13.29 -15.18 0.07
CA ALA A 87 -13.55 -14.54 -1.21
C ALA A 87 -12.54 -13.40 -1.50
N LEU A 88 -12.27 -12.54 -0.51
CA LEU A 88 -11.27 -11.48 -0.63
C LEU A 88 -9.86 -12.04 -0.81
N THR A 89 -9.51 -13.13 -0.14
CA THR A 89 -8.20 -13.78 -0.32
C THR A 89 -8.03 -14.31 -1.74
N SER A 90 -9.02 -15.04 -2.26
CA SER A 90 -9.00 -15.53 -3.64
C SER A 90 -8.87 -14.40 -4.67
N LEU A 91 -9.62 -13.31 -4.49
CA LEU A 91 -9.55 -12.16 -5.39
C LEU A 91 -8.23 -11.38 -5.30
N ALA A 92 -7.58 -11.36 -4.13
CA ALA A 92 -6.26 -10.75 -3.96
C ALA A 92 -5.16 -11.56 -4.67
N ASP A 93 -5.27 -12.89 -4.67
CA ASP A 93 -4.32 -13.79 -5.32
C ASP A 93 -4.50 -13.79 -6.86
N GLU A 94 -5.72 -13.55 -7.35
CA GLU A 94 -6.02 -13.42 -8.79
C GLU A 94 -5.69 -12.02 -9.35
N ALA A 95 -5.42 -11.03 -8.49
CA ALA A 95 -5.16 -9.66 -8.91
C ALA A 95 -3.83 -9.53 -9.70
N GLU A 96 -3.94 -9.11 -10.97
CA GLU A 96 -2.78 -8.92 -11.85
C GLU A 96 -1.92 -7.71 -11.48
N GLN A 97 -2.55 -6.68 -10.89
CA GLN A 97 -1.88 -5.43 -10.55
C GLN A 97 -1.52 -5.39 -9.06
N PRO A 98 -0.27 -5.03 -8.71
CA PRO A 98 0.16 -4.97 -7.31
C PRO A 98 -0.69 -4.01 -6.47
N ALA A 99 -1.10 -2.87 -7.05
CA ALA A 99 -1.99 -1.92 -6.37
C ALA A 99 -3.37 -2.50 -6.03
N GLN A 100 -3.91 -3.39 -6.87
CA GLN A 100 -5.19 -4.07 -6.60
C GLN A 100 -5.02 -5.08 -5.48
N ARG A 101 -3.93 -5.85 -5.51
CA ARG A 101 -3.59 -6.81 -4.45
C ARG A 101 -3.44 -6.13 -3.10
N GLU A 102 -2.73 -5.00 -3.04
CA GLU A 102 -2.56 -4.21 -1.81
C GLU A 102 -3.90 -3.70 -1.27
N LEU A 103 -4.75 -3.15 -2.13
CA LEU A 103 -6.09 -2.68 -1.73
C LEU A 103 -6.94 -3.82 -1.15
N VAL A 104 -7.00 -4.97 -1.83
CA VAL A 104 -7.81 -6.11 -1.35
C VAL A 104 -7.23 -6.71 -0.08
N ALA A 105 -5.90 -6.76 0.06
CA ALA A 105 -5.25 -7.20 1.29
C ALA A 105 -5.57 -6.28 2.48
N HIS A 106 -5.62 -4.96 2.25
CA HIS A 106 -6.05 -3.99 3.25
C HIS A 106 -7.52 -4.21 3.66
N LEU A 107 -8.42 -4.35 2.69
CA LEU A 107 -9.84 -4.65 2.95
C LEU A 107 -10.02 -5.93 3.78
N ARG A 108 -9.26 -6.98 3.46
CA ARG A 108 -9.27 -8.23 4.21
C ARG A 108 -8.80 -8.02 5.65
N SER A 109 -7.73 -7.25 5.86
CA SER A 109 -7.21 -6.93 7.19
C SER A 109 -8.26 -6.25 8.05
N GLU A 110 -8.95 -5.24 7.50
CA GLU A 110 -10.03 -4.54 8.19
C GLU A 110 -11.20 -5.46 8.55
N VAL A 111 -11.64 -6.30 7.61
CA VAL A 111 -12.71 -7.28 7.86
C VAL A 111 -12.30 -8.29 8.93
N ASN A 112 -11.05 -8.76 8.91
CA ASN A 112 -10.52 -9.68 9.91
C ASN A 112 -10.39 -9.02 11.29
N ALA A 113 -10.16 -7.71 11.34
CA ALA A 113 -10.20 -6.92 12.57
C ALA A 113 -11.63 -6.69 13.10
N GLY A 114 -12.66 -7.12 12.36
CA GLY A 114 -14.07 -6.98 12.72
C GLY A 114 -14.75 -5.73 12.16
N SER A 115 -14.07 -4.94 11.34
CA SER A 115 -14.70 -3.81 10.65
C SER A 115 -15.74 -4.33 9.65
N PRO A 116 -16.95 -3.74 9.61
CA PRO A 116 -17.91 -4.02 8.55
C PRO A 116 -17.28 -3.72 7.18
N PHE A 117 -17.51 -4.59 6.19
CA PHE A 117 -16.93 -4.43 4.85
C PHE A 117 -17.24 -3.06 4.21
N ALA A 118 -18.46 -2.55 4.41
CA ALA A 118 -18.86 -1.23 3.93
C ALA A 118 -17.98 -0.10 4.50
N ARG A 119 -17.51 -0.24 5.74
CA ARG A 119 -16.58 0.70 6.39
C ARG A 119 -15.16 0.52 5.89
N ALA A 120 -14.74 -0.71 5.58
CA ALA A 120 -13.42 -0.97 5.02
C ALA A 120 -13.25 -0.34 3.62
N LEU A 121 -14.34 -0.16 2.87
CA LEU A 121 -14.35 0.44 1.53
C LEU A 121 -14.22 1.97 1.51
N GLY A 122 -14.43 2.68 2.63
CA GLY A 122 -14.57 4.14 2.67
C GLY A 122 -14.25 4.79 4.00
#